data_AF-A0A0U3GMF2-F1
#
_entry.id   AF-A0A0U3GMF2-F1
#
_cell.length_a   1.000
_cell.length_b   1.000
_cell.length_c   1.000
_cell.angle_alpha   90.00
_cell.angle_beta   90.00
_cell.angle_gamma   90.00
#
_symmetry.space_group_name_H-M   'P 1'
#
loop_
_entity.id
_entity.type
_entity.pdbx_description
1 polymer ?
#
loop_
_entity_poly.entity_id
_entity_poly.type
_entity_poly.pdbx_seq_one_letter_code
_entity_poly.pdbx_strand_id
1 'polypeptide(L)'
;MSDLFDEPYAQLMAAQNQTLDSTLAEAVSPHRILGWAEIDTEIGELRRHFRTARTPQDYRAVGNDCVHVTEALSRKVYDHPKHTPPGEDEPKVANTKLRLERYIEARLPESSDKEMRKFARAAIELAQAVKHRGAPTRTEAGVLADAVIMLANMLRRLDEA
;
A
#
# COMPACT_ATOMS: atom_id res chain seq x y z
N MET A 1 -16.78 48.25 -2.93
CA MET A 1 -16.74 47.13 -3.90
C MET A 1 -15.79 46.01 -3.44
N SER A 2 -14.98 46.21 -2.38
CA SER A 2 -14.16 45.19 -1.72
C SER A 2 -15.00 44.21 -0.89
N ASP A 3 -15.96 44.71 -0.12
CA ASP A 3 -16.66 43.92 0.91
C ASP A 3 -17.60 42.84 0.36
N LEU A 4 -17.94 42.91 -0.93
CA LEU A 4 -18.82 41.93 -1.59
C LEU A 4 -18.11 40.58 -1.81
N PHE A 5 -16.78 40.58 -1.89
CA PHE A 5 -15.99 39.38 -2.13
C PHE A 5 -15.36 38.82 -0.86
N ASP A 6 -15.36 39.56 0.26
CA ASP A 6 -14.72 39.13 1.50
C ASP A 6 -15.45 37.95 2.14
N GLU A 7 -16.79 37.95 2.13
CA GLU A 7 -17.59 36.87 2.73
C GLU A 7 -17.55 35.58 1.89
N PRO A 8 -17.77 35.60 0.56
CA PRO A 8 -17.58 34.41 -0.27
C PRO A 8 -16.13 33.90 -0.25
N TYR A 9 -15.15 34.79 -0.19
CA TYR A 9 -13.74 34.41 -0.09
C TYR A 9 -13.43 33.78 1.27
N ALA A 10 -13.92 34.34 2.37
CA ALA A 10 -13.80 33.74 3.69
C ALA A 10 -14.48 32.36 3.78
N GLN A 11 -15.65 32.21 3.16
CA GLN A 11 -16.34 30.92 3.04
C GLN A 11 -15.55 29.92 2.18
N LEU A 12 -14.93 30.37 1.09
CA LEU A 12 -14.09 29.53 0.23
C LEU A 12 -12.79 29.13 0.92
N MET A 13 -12.17 30.02 1.69
CA MET A 13 -10.99 29.72 2.52
C MET A 13 -11.34 28.81 3.71
N ALA A 14 -12.51 28.99 4.34
CA ALA A 14 -13.01 28.10 5.39
C ALA A 14 -13.37 26.72 4.84
N ALA A 15 -13.97 26.67 3.64
CA ALA A 15 -14.22 25.43 2.91
C ALA A 15 -12.92 24.77 2.48
N GLN A 16 -11.91 25.52 2.00
CA GLN A 16 -10.57 25.00 1.74
C GLN A 16 -9.87 24.52 3.00
N ASN A 17 -10.08 25.13 4.16
CA ASN A 17 -9.55 24.64 5.44
C ASN A 17 -10.32 23.43 5.98
N GLN A 18 -11.60 23.25 5.62
CA GLN A 18 -12.35 22.00 5.84
C GLN A 18 -12.00 20.91 4.81
N THR A 19 -11.60 21.31 3.60
CA THR A 19 -11.19 20.47 2.45
C THR A 19 -9.66 20.34 2.36
N LEU A 20 -8.91 20.91 3.31
CA LEU A 20 -7.80 20.22 3.94
C LEU A 20 -8.45 19.04 4.66
N ASP A 21 -8.94 18.13 3.81
CA ASP A 21 -9.58 16.88 4.14
C ASP A 21 -8.70 16.30 5.21
N SER A 22 -9.29 16.05 6.37
CA SER A 22 -8.69 15.29 7.46
C SER A 22 -8.26 13.94 6.90
N THR A 23 -7.12 13.93 6.23
CA THR A 23 -6.50 12.79 5.59
C THR A 23 -5.77 12.14 6.74
N LEU A 24 -6.43 11.18 7.38
CA LEU A 24 -5.91 10.53 8.59
C LEU A 24 -4.49 9.99 8.37
N ALA A 25 -4.15 9.60 7.13
CA ALA A 25 -2.80 9.21 6.74
C ALA A 25 -2.46 9.72 5.33
N GLU A 26 -1.56 10.69 5.27
CA GLU A 26 -0.77 11.04 4.08
C GLU A 26 0.64 10.45 4.23
N ALA A 27 1.18 9.84 3.18
CA ALA A 27 2.53 9.29 3.25
C ALA A 27 3.57 10.42 3.33
N VAL A 28 4.63 10.25 4.11
CA VAL A 28 5.73 11.23 4.24
C VAL A 28 6.60 11.25 2.97
N SER A 29 6.09 11.84 1.89
CA SER A 29 6.64 11.78 0.54
C SER A 29 6.40 13.10 -0.20
N PRO A 30 7.33 13.56 -1.07
CA PRO A 30 7.03 14.67 -1.99
C PRO A 30 6.05 14.26 -3.10
N HIS A 31 5.79 12.96 -3.27
CA HIS A 31 4.92 12.42 -4.30
C HIS A 31 3.53 12.09 -3.75
N ARG A 32 2.50 12.55 -4.48
CA ARG A 32 1.08 12.25 -4.18
C ARG A 32 0.63 10.85 -4.62
N ILE A 33 1.42 10.21 -5.48
CA ILE A 33 1.25 8.85 -6.00
C ILE A 33 2.60 8.14 -5.96
N LEU A 34 2.64 6.81 -6.09
CA LEU A 34 3.89 6.07 -6.10
C LEU A 34 4.68 6.27 -7.41
N GLY A 35 3.99 6.64 -8.49
CA GLY A 35 4.58 6.76 -9.83
C GLY A 35 4.69 5.40 -10.53
N TRP A 36 4.05 4.37 -9.98
CA TRP A 36 4.00 3.04 -10.55
C TRP A 36 2.58 2.78 -11.03
N ALA A 37 2.32 3.03 -12.32
CA ALA A 37 0.97 3.12 -12.87
C ALA A 37 0.04 1.94 -12.53
N GLU A 38 0.56 0.71 -12.58
CA GLU A 38 -0.21 -0.50 -12.19
C GLU A 38 -0.59 -0.45 -10.70
N ILE A 39 0.37 -0.19 -9.81
CA ILE A 39 0.15 -0.14 -8.36
C ILE A 39 -0.74 1.05 -7.96
N ASP A 40 -0.55 2.20 -8.59
CA ASP A 40 -1.38 3.39 -8.36
C ASP A 40 -2.85 3.13 -8.75
N THR A 41 -3.06 2.38 -9.84
CA THR A 41 -4.40 1.94 -10.27
C THR A 41 -5.01 1.00 -9.23
N GLU A 42 -4.30 -0.08 -8.85
CA GLU A 42 -4.80 -1.06 -7.88
C GLU A 42 -5.10 -0.42 -6.50
N ILE A 43 -4.29 0.54 -6.04
CA ILE A 43 -4.57 1.30 -4.81
C ILE A 43 -5.82 2.18 -4.97
N GLY A 44 -6.04 2.78 -6.14
CA GLY A 44 -7.24 3.53 -6.45
C GLY A 44 -8.50 2.67 -6.37
N GLU A 45 -8.47 1.48 -6.99
CA GLU A 45 -9.55 0.49 -6.96
C GLU A 45 -9.83 0.02 -5.52
N LEU A 46 -8.78 -0.35 -4.78
CA LEU A 46 -8.84 -0.74 -3.36
C LEU A 46 -9.56 0.33 -2.51
N ARG A 47 -9.13 1.59 -2.63
CA ARG A 47 -9.75 2.72 -1.90
C ARG A 47 -11.21 2.91 -2.28
N ARG A 48 -11.54 2.75 -3.58
CA ARG A 48 -12.91 2.89 -4.08
C ARG A 48 -13.81 1.78 -3.52
N HIS A 49 -13.38 0.52 -3.59
CA HIS A 49 -14.15 -0.62 -3.09
C HIS A 49 -14.37 -0.56 -1.58
N PHE A 50 -13.35 -0.24 -0.79
CA PHE A 50 -13.49 -0.16 0.67
C PHE A 50 -14.47 0.94 1.14
N ARG A 51 -14.53 2.06 0.40
CA ARG A 51 -15.44 3.19 0.70
C ARG A 51 -16.90 2.76 0.73
N THR A 52 -17.29 1.94 -0.25
CA THR A 52 -18.67 1.45 -0.41
C THR A 52 -18.91 0.09 0.25
N ALA A 53 -17.88 -0.61 0.72
CA ALA A 53 -18.01 -1.93 1.33
C ALA A 53 -18.91 -1.91 2.58
N ARG A 54 -19.92 -2.78 2.64
CA ARG A 54 -20.85 -2.90 3.78
C ARG A 54 -21.09 -4.34 4.21
N THR A 55 -20.72 -5.32 3.39
CA THR A 55 -21.02 -6.73 3.60
C THR A 55 -19.75 -7.59 3.73
N PRO A 56 -19.83 -8.79 4.31
CA PRO A 56 -18.72 -9.75 4.31
C PRO A 56 -18.21 -10.14 2.91
N GLN A 57 -19.05 -10.04 1.87
CA GLN A 57 -18.61 -10.25 0.49
C GLN A 57 -17.74 -9.08 0.03
N ASP A 58 -18.14 -7.84 0.33
CA ASP A 58 -17.36 -6.65 -0.01
C ASP A 58 -16.00 -6.65 0.71
N TYR A 59 -15.95 -7.05 1.98
CA TYR A 59 -14.70 -7.14 2.74
C TYR A 59 -13.75 -8.20 2.16
N ARG A 60 -14.27 -9.31 1.60
CA ARG A 60 -13.46 -10.28 0.84
C ARG A 60 -12.95 -9.68 -0.47
N ALA A 61 -13.77 -8.91 -1.18
CA ALA A 61 -13.33 -8.22 -2.38
C ALA A 61 -12.16 -7.25 -2.09
N VAL A 62 -12.26 -6.46 -1.01
CA VAL A 62 -11.17 -5.59 -0.54
C VAL A 62 -9.91 -6.40 -0.20
N GLY A 63 -10.06 -7.57 0.42
CA GLY A 63 -8.94 -8.49 0.66
C GLY A 63 -8.28 -8.96 -0.64
N ASN A 64 -9.06 -9.26 -1.67
CA ASN A 64 -8.52 -9.62 -2.99
C ASN A 64 -7.79 -8.45 -3.65
N ASP A 65 -8.31 -7.22 -3.54
CA ASP A 65 -7.63 -6.02 -4.03
C ASP A 65 -6.25 -5.85 -3.36
N CYS A 66 -6.17 -6.12 -2.05
CA CYS A 66 -4.89 -6.09 -1.31
C CYS A 66 -3.88 -7.14 -1.83
N VAL A 67 -4.38 -8.33 -2.21
CA VAL A 67 -3.56 -9.37 -2.84
C VAL A 67 -3.06 -8.89 -4.21
N HIS A 68 -3.92 -8.29 -5.04
CA HIS A 68 -3.54 -7.75 -6.34
C HIS A 68 -2.47 -6.67 -6.22
N VAL A 69 -2.63 -5.71 -5.29
CA VAL A 69 -1.60 -4.70 -5.00
C VAL A 69 -0.27 -5.38 -4.62
N THR A 70 -0.30 -6.40 -3.75
CA THR A 70 0.92 -7.09 -3.29
C THR A 70 1.60 -7.88 -4.42
N GLU A 71 0.81 -8.48 -5.32
CA GLU A 71 1.31 -9.17 -6.51
C GLU A 71 1.91 -8.19 -7.53
N ALA A 72 1.27 -7.03 -7.73
CA ALA A 72 1.80 -5.95 -8.57
C ALA A 72 3.10 -5.39 -8.00
N LEU A 73 3.19 -5.18 -6.68
CA LEU A 73 4.43 -4.81 -6.00
C LEU A 73 5.53 -5.84 -6.24
N SER A 74 5.23 -7.13 -6.05
CA SER A 74 6.17 -8.22 -6.30
C SER A 74 6.69 -8.22 -7.74
N ARG A 75 5.81 -8.07 -8.74
CA ARG A 75 6.22 -7.94 -10.15
C ARG A 75 7.09 -6.70 -10.38
N LYS A 76 6.80 -5.60 -9.70
CA LYS A 76 7.47 -4.31 -9.90
C LYS A 76 8.89 -4.30 -9.32
N VAL A 77 9.09 -4.84 -8.12
CA VAL A 77 10.35 -4.69 -7.38
C VAL A 77 11.26 -5.90 -7.48
N TYR A 78 10.73 -7.07 -7.83
CA TYR A 78 11.54 -8.28 -7.87
C TYR A 78 12.33 -8.41 -9.18
N ASP A 79 13.65 -8.54 -9.05
CA ASP A 79 14.61 -8.80 -10.12
C ASP A 79 15.39 -10.10 -9.83
N HIS A 80 15.22 -11.12 -10.67
CA HIS A 80 15.80 -12.45 -10.46
C HIS A 80 17.34 -12.42 -10.30
N PRO A 81 18.11 -11.82 -11.23
CA PRO A 81 19.55 -11.62 -11.08
C PRO A 81 20.03 -11.02 -9.76
N LYS A 82 19.19 -10.20 -9.09
CA LYS A 82 19.58 -9.50 -7.85
C LYS A 82 19.10 -10.19 -6.58
N HIS A 83 17.97 -10.89 -6.64
CA HIS A 83 17.26 -11.34 -5.44
C HIS A 83 17.23 -12.86 -5.27
N THR A 84 17.54 -13.64 -6.31
CA THR A 84 17.72 -15.09 -6.16
C THR A 84 19.13 -15.40 -5.69
N PRO A 85 19.30 -16.18 -4.61
CA PRO A 85 20.61 -16.65 -4.20
C PRO A 85 21.31 -17.45 -5.31
N PRO A 86 22.65 -17.39 -5.39
CA PRO A 86 23.40 -18.17 -6.38
C PRO A 86 23.07 -19.67 -6.29
N GLY A 87 22.63 -20.26 -7.41
CA GLY A 87 22.31 -21.68 -7.50
C GLY A 87 20.86 -22.05 -7.14
N GLU A 88 20.01 -21.09 -6.77
CA GLU A 88 18.57 -21.29 -6.64
C GLU A 88 17.83 -20.92 -7.94
N ASP A 89 16.69 -21.57 -8.21
CA ASP A 89 15.80 -21.23 -9.33
C ASP A 89 15.00 -19.94 -9.03
N GLU A 90 14.54 -19.26 -10.10
CA GLU A 90 13.63 -18.12 -9.92
C GLU A 90 12.31 -18.58 -9.24
N PRO A 91 11.93 -17.98 -8.11
CA PRO A 91 10.63 -18.22 -7.51
C PRO A 91 9.51 -17.79 -8.46
N LYS A 92 8.53 -18.68 -8.65
CA LYS A 92 7.33 -18.40 -9.46
C LYS A 92 6.67 -17.09 -9.03
N VAL A 93 6.05 -16.38 -9.98
CA VAL A 93 5.32 -15.12 -9.71
C VAL A 93 4.28 -15.28 -8.58
N ALA A 94 3.62 -16.45 -8.49
CA ALA A 94 2.66 -16.76 -7.44
C ALA A 94 3.27 -16.84 -6.02
N ASN A 95 4.59 -16.98 -5.90
CA ASN A 95 5.32 -16.97 -4.63
C ASN A 95 5.59 -15.52 -4.17
N THR A 96 4.55 -14.70 -4.15
CA THR A 96 4.60 -13.26 -3.87
C THR A 96 5.27 -12.93 -2.54
N LYS A 97 4.96 -13.69 -1.47
CA LYS A 97 5.60 -13.52 -0.16
C LYS A 97 7.13 -13.65 -0.28
N LEU A 98 7.59 -14.75 -0.85
CA LEU A 98 9.02 -15.03 -0.99
C LEU A 98 9.73 -13.97 -1.84
N ARG A 99 9.14 -13.57 -2.98
CA ARG A 99 9.72 -12.54 -3.86
C ARG A 99 9.90 -11.20 -3.14
N LEU A 100 8.89 -10.76 -2.39
CA LEU A 100 8.98 -9.52 -1.63
C LEU A 100 9.98 -9.61 -0.47
N GLU A 101 10.02 -10.74 0.25
CA GLU A 101 11.01 -10.96 1.30
C GLU A 101 12.44 -10.90 0.77
N ARG A 102 12.72 -11.50 -0.40
CA ARG A 102 14.03 -11.44 -1.05
C ARG A 102 14.41 -10.02 -1.49
N TYR A 103 13.46 -9.25 -2.03
CA TYR A 103 13.70 -7.84 -2.35
C TYR A 103 14.06 -7.03 -1.09
N ILE A 104 13.30 -7.21 -0.01
CA ILE A 104 13.54 -6.53 1.27
C ILE A 104 14.92 -6.90 1.82
N GLU A 105 15.31 -8.17 1.76
CA GLU A 105 16.63 -8.66 2.18
C GLU A 105 17.77 -8.03 1.37
N ALA A 106 17.60 -7.86 0.07
CA ALA A 106 18.60 -7.25 -0.79
C ALA A 106 18.75 -5.74 -0.53
N ARG A 107 17.66 -5.04 -0.17
CA ARG A 107 17.69 -3.58 0.09
C ARG A 107 18.01 -3.21 1.54
N LEU A 108 17.74 -4.10 2.49
CA LEU A 108 17.92 -3.86 3.93
C LEU A 108 18.84 -4.93 4.55
N PRO A 109 20.16 -4.68 4.62
CA PRO A 109 21.11 -5.57 5.28
C PRO A 109 20.77 -5.80 6.76
N GLU A 110 20.97 -7.03 7.24
CA GLU A 110 20.50 -7.46 8.57
C GLU A 110 21.11 -6.70 9.75
N SER A 111 22.33 -6.17 9.60
CA SER A 111 23.07 -5.51 10.67
C SER A 111 22.54 -4.12 11.06
N SER A 112 21.83 -3.43 10.16
CA SER A 112 21.38 -2.04 10.36
C SER A 112 19.85 -1.88 10.38
N ASP A 113 19.10 -2.77 9.74
CA ASP A 113 17.72 -2.47 9.32
C ASP A 113 16.67 -3.46 9.84
N LYS A 114 16.95 -4.09 10.99
CA LYS A 114 16.11 -5.13 11.58
C LYS A 114 14.65 -4.72 11.76
N GLU A 115 14.39 -3.52 12.28
CA GLU A 115 13.01 -3.08 12.55
C GLU A 115 12.23 -2.78 11.27
N MET A 116 12.90 -2.26 10.24
CA MET A 116 12.29 -2.06 8.92
C MET A 116 11.95 -3.40 8.26
N ARG A 117 12.86 -4.40 8.32
CA ARG A 117 12.57 -5.76 7.84
C ARG A 117 11.38 -6.38 8.58
N LYS A 118 11.32 -6.21 9.91
CA LYS A 118 10.23 -6.74 10.74
C LYS A 118 8.88 -6.12 10.36
N PHE A 119 8.82 -4.81 10.18
CA PHE A 119 7.62 -4.12 9.71
C PHE A 119 7.17 -4.63 8.34
N ALA A 120 8.09 -4.72 7.37
CA ALA A 120 7.76 -5.16 6.02
C ALA A 120 7.24 -6.61 5.99
N ARG A 121 7.88 -7.52 6.73
CA ARG A 121 7.41 -8.92 6.87
C ARG A 121 6.02 -8.99 7.49
N ALA A 122 5.75 -8.23 8.56
CA ALA A 122 4.44 -8.21 9.19
C ALA A 122 3.34 -7.72 8.23
N ALA A 123 3.63 -6.70 7.42
CA ALA A 123 2.69 -6.22 6.39
C ALA A 123 2.43 -7.27 5.30
N ILE A 124 3.47 -7.96 4.82
CA ILE A 124 3.34 -9.05 3.83
C ILE A 124 2.51 -10.21 4.39
N GLU A 125 2.76 -10.60 5.64
CA GLU A 125 2.02 -11.69 6.29
C GLU A 125 0.55 -11.35 6.48
N LEU A 126 0.25 -10.11 6.88
CA LEU A 126 -1.13 -9.64 6.98
C LEU A 126 -1.86 -9.71 5.63
N ALA A 127 -1.18 -9.34 4.54
CA ALA A 127 -1.73 -9.42 3.19
C ALA A 127 -2.03 -10.85 2.72
N GLN A 128 -1.19 -11.82 3.08
CA GLN A 128 -1.44 -13.22 2.75
C GLN A 128 -2.52 -13.85 3.64
N ALA A 129 -2.63 -13.43 4.90
CA ALA A 129 -3.57 -14.02 5.86
C ALA A 129 -5.03 -13.92 5.42
N VAL A 130 -5.40 -12.93 4.59
CA VAL A 130 -6.77 -12.74 4.11
C VAL A 130 -7.26 -13.90 3.23
N LYS A 131 -6.35 -14.58 2.52
CA LYS A 131 -6.68 -15.76 1.66
C LYS A 131 -7.20 -16.95 2.48
N HIS A 132 -6.89 -16.98 3.78
CA HIS A 132 -7.22 -18.11 4.65
C HIS A 132 -8.37 -17.81 5.63
N ARG A 133 -8.90 -16.56 5.65
CA ARG A 133 -10.01 -16.18 6.54
C ARG A 133 -11.35 -16.29 5.81
N GLY A 134 -12.27 -17.08 6.37
CA GLY A 134 -13.56 -17.38 5.74
C GLY A 134 -14.57 -16.22 5.70
N ALA A 135 -14.50 -15.28 6.65
CA ALA A 135 -15.42 -14.13 6.72
C ALA A 135 -14.72 -12.89 7.32
N PRO A 136 -14.00 -12.10 6.50
CA PRO A 136 -13.34 -10.88 6.96
C PRO A 136 -14.37 -9.83 7.40
N THR A 137 -14.03 -9.11 8.45
CA THR A 137 -14.76 -7.95 8.98
C THR A 137 -14.32 -6.66 8.29
N ARG A 138 -15.12 -5.59 8.45
CA ARG A 138 -14.76 -4.25 7.96
C ARG A 138 -13.43 -3.78 8.53
N THR A 139 -13.20 -4.05 9.82
CA THR A 139 -11.97 -3.69 10.53
C THR A 139 -10.76 -4.38 9.93
N GLU A 140 -10.84 -5.69 9.72
CA GLU A 140 -9.74 -6.45 9.11
C GLU A 140 -9.43 -5.97 7.69
N ALA A 141 -10.46 -5.73 6.88
CA ALA A 141 -10.30 -5.24 5.52
C ALA A 141 -9.65 -3.84 5.48
N GLY A 142 -10.05 -2.93 6.38
CA GLY A 142 -9.47 -1.58 6.47
C GLY A 142 -8.02 -1.59 6.93
N VAL A 143 -7.71 -2.30 8.04
CA VAL A 143 -6.35 -2.41 8.57
C VAL A 143 -5.42 -3.05 7.54
N LEU A 144 -5.90 -4.07 6.83
CA LEU A 144 -5.13 -4.70 5.76
C LEU A 144 -4.85 -3.72 4.61
N ALA A 145 -5.87 -2.98 4.15
CA ALA A 145 -5.70 -2.00 3.08
C ALA A 145 -4.64 -0.95 3.43
N ASP A 146 -4.70 -0.41 4.66
CA ASP A 146 -3.72 0.56 5.15
C ASP A 146 -2.31 -0.06 5.20
N ALA A 147 -2.17 -1.28 5.71
CA ALA A 147 -0.89 -1.97 5.78
C ALA A 147 -0.26 -2.19 4.40
N VAL A 148 -1.05 -2.59 3.40
CA VAL A 148 -0.55 -2.80 2.03
C VAL A 148 -0.18 -1.48 1.35
N ILE A 149 -0.94 -0.41 1.57
CA ILE A 149 -0.58 0.92 1.07
C ILE A 149 0.71 1.43 1.73
N MET A 150 0.90 1.19 3.03
CA MET A 150 2.15 1.53 3.72
C MET A 150 3.33 0.68 3.26
N LEU A 151 3.12 -0.62 2.99
CA LEU A 151 4.13 -1.47 2.38
C LEU A 151 4.54 -0.92 1.00
N ALA A 152 3.59 -0.58 0.13
CA ALA A 152 3.88 0.00 -1.19
C ALA A 152 4.75 1.26 -1.09
N ASN A 153 4.40 2.15 -0.14
CA ASN A 153 5.14 3.36 0.18
C ASN A 153 6.58 3.07 0.64
N MET A 154 6.75 2.08 1.51
CA MET A 154 8.07 1.66 1.98
C MET A 154 8.90 1.10 0.82
N LEU A 155 8.34 0.19 0.02
CA LEU A 155 9.07 -0.43 -1.09
C LEU A 155 9.50 0.60 -2.14
N ARG A 156 8.69 1.64 -2.38
CA ARG A 156 9.05 2.76 -3.26
C ARG A 156 10.25 3.55 -2.73
N ARG A 157 10.30 3.84 -1.42
CA ARG A 157 11.45 4.51 -0.80
C ARG A 157 12.70 3.67 -0.87
N LEU A 158 12.56 2.36 -0.65
CA LEU A 158 13.67 1.43 -0.82
C LEU A 158 14.12 1.37 -2.26
N ASP A 159 13.23 1.51 -3.25
CA ASP A 159 13.57 1.50 -4.68
C ASP A 159 14.40 2.72 -5.09
N GLU A 160 14.15 3.89 -4.48
CA GLU A 160 14.87 5.14 -4.73
C GLU A 160 16.28 5.23 -4.10
N ALA A 161 16.53 4.46 -3.04
CA ALA A 161 17.77 4.51 -2.25
C ALA A 161 18.97 3.85 -2.95
#